data_AF-B5GW30-F1
#
_entry.id   AF-B5GW30-F1
#
_cell.length_a   1.000
_cell.length_b   1.000
_cell.length_c   1.000
_cell.angle_alpha   90.00
_cell.angle_beta   90.00
_cell.angle_gamma   90.00
#
_symmetry.space_group_name_H-M   'P 1'
#
loop_
_entity.id
_entity.type
_entity.pdbx_description
1 polymer ?
#
loop_
_entity_poly.entity_id
_entity_poly.type
_entity_poly.pdbx_seq_one_letter_code
_entity_poly.pdbx_strand_id
1 'polypeptide(L)'
;MPRGEVHDGVLLGDAAARGLAAETGIRLTVTHCLTLDQTDTTDMLTIVCDCGTVTDDIADTATTTAADLRWAPDGFLDDYVHPDEEARIHAATEAREQPISIRLDLGASA
;
A
#
# COMPACT_ATOMS: atom_id res chain seq x y z
N MET A 1 0.74 5.40 -3.18
CA MET A 1 1.34 4.60 -2.09
C MET A 1 2.74 4.19 -2.48
N PRO A 2 3.70 4.22 -1.54
CA PRO A 2 5.04 3.69 -1.76
C PRO A 2 5.04 2.19 -2.10
N ARG A 3 5.97 1.75 -2.96
CA ARG A 3 5.96 0.39 -3.53
C ARG A 3 7.35 -0.23 -3.50
N GLY A 4 7.38 -1.56 -3.44
CA GLY A 4 8.61 -2.32 -3.49
C GLY A 4 8.42 -3.62 -4.26
N GLU A 5 9.35 -3.92 -5.16
CA GLU A 5 9.34 -5.18 -5.89
C GLU A 5 9.69 -6.36 -4.96
N VAL A 6 8.99 -7.47 -5.14
CA VAL A 6 9.27 -8.72 -4.43
C VAL A 6 10.26 -9.54 -5.26
N HIS A 7 11.29 -10.07 -4.61
CA HIS A 7 12.28 -10.95 -5.23
C HIS A 7 12.29 -12.31 -4.52
N ASP A 8 12.76 -13.34 -5.23
CA ASP A 8 12.85 -14.70 -4.70
C ASP A 8 13.62 -14.75 -3.38
N GLY A 9 13.02 -15.42 -2.38
CA GLY A 9 13.60 -15.58 -1.06
C GLY A 9 13.47 -14.36 -0.14
N VAL A 10 12.83 -13.27 -0.57
CA VAL A 10 12.59 -12.08 0.26
C VAL A 10 11.19 -12.11 0.85
N LEU A 11 11.05 -11.78 2.13
CA LEU A 11 9.74 -11.65 2.78
C LEU A 11 8.98 -10.44 2.22
N LEU A 12 7.66 -10.59 2.07
CA LEU A 12 6.79 -9.54 1.53
C LEU A 12 6.88 -8.23 2.34
N GLY A 13 6.90 -8.34 3.66
CA GLY A 13 7.06 -7.20 4.55
C GLY A 13 8.38 -6.46 4.34
N ASP A 14 9.47 -7.18 4.08
CA ASP A 14 10.78 -6.58 3.83
C ASP A 14 10.84 -5.87 2.47
N ALA A 15 10.17 -6.42 1.45
CA ALA A 15 10.03 -5.77 0.16
C ALA A 15 9.24 -4.46 0.27
N ALA A 16 8.10 -4.47 0.96
CA ALA A 16 7.28 -3.29 1.19
C ALA A 16 8.01 -2.23 2.05
N ALA A 17 8.67 -2.64 3.14
CA ALA A 17 9.46 -1.72 3.98
C ALA A 17 10.63 -1.08 3.22
N ARG A 18 11.30 -1.85 2.34
CA ARG A 18 12.35 -1.33 1.46
C ARG A 18 11.80 -0.29 0.48
N GLY A 19 10.65 -0.58 -0.13
CA GLY A 19 9.97 0.35 -1.03
C GLY A 19 9.60 1.67 -0.36
N LEU A 20 8.98 1.59 0.82
CA LEU A 20 8.67 2.76 1.65
C LEU A 20 9.90 3.60 1.92
N ALA A 21 11.00 2.99 2.38
CA ALA A 21 12.24 3.69 2.68
C ALA A 21 12.88 4.31 1.44
N ALA A 22 12.82 3.64 0.28
CA ALA A 22 13.39 4.13 -0.96
C ALA A 22 12.63 5.36 -1.51
N GLU A 23 11.31 5.34 -1.45
CA GLU A 23 10.48 6.42 -2.01
C GLU A 23 10.29 7.60 -1.04
N THR A 24 10.29 7.35 0.27
CA THR A 24 9.94 8.38 1.27
C THR A 24 11.05 8.71 2.24
N GLY A 25 12.04 7.83 2.41
CA GLY A 25 13.03 7.88 3.49
C GLY A 25 12.53 7.32 4.82
N ILE A 26 11.22 7.12 4.97
CA ILE A 26 10.61 6.62 6.21
C ILE A 26 10.94 5.14 6.39
N ARG A 27 11.33 4.75 7.59
CA ARG A 27 11.63 3.36 7.95
C ARG A 27 10.63 2.87 8.98
N LEU A 28 9.75 1.97 8.55
CA LEU A 28 8.76 1.30 9.40
C LEU A 28 8.84 -0.20 9.22
N THR A 29 8.41 -0.92 10.27
CA THR A 29 8.22 -2.37 10.21
C THR A 29 6.83 -2.65 9.69
N VAL A 30 6.73 -3.46 8.63
CA VAL A 30 5.44 -3.97 8.17
C VAL A 30 4.91 -4.96 9.21
N THR A 31 3.67 -4.76 9.62
CA THR A 31 3.00 -5.55 10.66
C THR A 31 2.04 -6.58 10.07
N HIS A 32 1.37 -6.24 8.97
CA HIS A 32 0.35 -7.07 8.36
C HIS A 32 0.36 -6.97 6.83
N CYS A 33 -0.02 -8.06 6.16
CA CYS A 33 -0.49 -8.02 4.78
C CYS A 33 -2.01 -7.91 4.84
N LEU A 34 -2.58 -6.87 4.22
CA LEU A 34 -4.00 -6.56 4.31
C LEU A 34 -4.78 -7.17 3.16
N THR A 35 -4.33 -6.90 1.94
CA THR A 35 -5.03 -7.30 0.72
C THR A 35 -4.07 -7.80 -0.35
N LEU A 36 -4.60 -8.71 -1.15
CA LEU A 36 -4.06 -9.11 -2.44
C LEU A 36 -4.97 -8.51 -3.50
N ASP A 37 -4.38 -7.80 -4.45
CA ASP A 37 -5.09 -7.14 -5.55
C ASP A 37 -4.43 -7.55 -6.87
N GLN A 38 -5.20 -8.23 -7.71
CA GLN A 38 -4.82 -8.57 -9.06
C GLN A 38 -5.78 -7.86 -10.00
N THR A 39 -5.30 -6.79 -10.63
CA THR A 39 -6.05 -6.10 -11.67
C THR A 39 -5.89 -6.84 -12.99
N ASP A 40 -7.00 -7.17 -13.66
CA ASP A 40 -7.11 -8.02 -14.86
C ASP A 40 -6.20 -7.63 -16.04
N THR A 41 -5.58 -6.46 -16.01
CA THR A 41 -4.77 -5.88 -17.10
C THR A 41 -3.27 -6.11 -16.96
N THR A 42 -2.81 -6.67 -15.85
CA THR A 42 -1.39 -6.92 -15.59
C THR A 42 -1.22 -8.33 -15.03
N ASP A 43 -0.24 -9.10 -15.52
CA ASP A 43 0.21 -10.37 -14.91
C ASP A 43 0.89 -10.15 -13.53
N MET A 44 0.51 -9.08 -12.83
CA MET A 44 1.14 -8.57 -11.63
C MET A 44 0.13 -8.65 -10.48
N LEU A 45 0.55 -9.34 -9.42
CA LEU A 45 -0.15 -9.35 -8.15
C LEU A 45 0.40 -8.23 -7.27
N THR A 46 -0.47 -7.32 -6.85
CA THR A 46 -0.13 -6.29 -5.87
C THR A 46 -0.51 -6.77 -4.47
N ILE A 47 0.39 -6.61 -3.51
CA ILE A 47 0.16 -6.93 -2.11
C ILE A 47 0.20 -5.63 -1.32
N VAL A 48 -0.86 -5.33 -0.58
CA VAL A 48 -0.94 -4.14 0.27
C VAL A 48 -0.59 -4.52 1.70
N CYS A 49 0.31 -3.74 2.29
CA CYS A 49 0.85 -3.98 3.61
C CYS A 49 0.52 -2.83 4.56
N ASP A 50 0.34 -3.14 5.84
CA ASP A 50 0.15 -2.17 6.91
C ASP A 50 1.41 -2.03 7.77
N CYS A 51 1.79 -0.79 8.06
CA CYS A 51 2.84 -0.47 9.02
C CYS A 51 2.28 -0.14 10.42
N GLY A 52 0.96 -0.24 10.60
CA GLY A 52 0.26 0.07 11.85
C GLY A 52 -0.12 1.54 11.96
N THR A 53 -0.47 1.97 13.18
CA THR A 53 -0.69 3.39 13.46
C THR A 53 0.65 4.07 13.69
N VAL A 54 0.88 5.15 12.94
CA VAL A 54 2.05 6.00 13.09
C VAL A 54 1.62 7.36 13.64
N THR A 55 2.54 8.03 14.33
CA THR A 55 2.38 9.38 14.84
C THR A 55 2.82 10.40 13.80
N ASP A 56 2.31 11.63 13.88
CA ASP A 56 2.57 12.69 12.89
C ASP A 56 4.06 13.03 12.74
N ASP A 57 4.86 12.80 13.79
CA ASP A 57 6.31 12.99 13.81
C ASP A 57 7.06 12.06 12.83
N ILE A 58 6.45 10.97 12.36
CA ILE A 58 7.04 10.11 11.34
C ILE A 58 7.23 10.88 10.02
N ALA A 59 6.37 11.87 9.74
CA ALA A 59 6.46 12.71 8.55
C ALA A 59 7.76 13.53 8.54
N ASP A 60 8.22 13.97 9.72
CA ASP A 60 9.45 14.74 9.87
C ASP A 60 10.71 13.89 9.61
N THR A 61 10.57 12.56 9.60
CA THR A 61 11.65 11.64 9.24
C THR A 61 11.77 11.38 7.75
N ALA A 62 10.80 11.84 6.95
CA ALA A 62 10.83 11.69 5.51
C ALA A 62 12.00 12.48 4.92
N THR A 63 12.77 11.82 4.04
CA THR A 63 13.86 12.48 3.31
C THR A 63 13.44 12.88 1.90
N THR A 64 12.25 12.46 1.46
CA THR A 64 11.60 12.98 0.26
C THR A 64 11.03 14.37 0.53
N THR A 65 10.82 15.16 -0.52
CA THR A 65 10.21 16.49 -0.40
C THR A 65 8.78 16.37 0.13
N ALA A 66 8.42 17.20 1.12
CA ALA A 66 7.09 17.19 1.73
C ALA A 66 5.93 17.48 0.74
N ALA A 67 6.24 17.99 -0.46
CA ALA A 67 5.27 18.15 -1.54
C ALA A 67 4.85 16.83 -2.21
N ASP A 68 5.67 15.79 -2.10
CA ASP A 68 5.49 14.49 -2.77
C ASP A 68 4.96 13.40 -1.83
N LEU A 69 4.89 13.69 -0.53
CA LEU A 69 4.33 12.80 0.49
C LEU A 69 3.24 13.51 1.26
N ARG A 70 2.06 12.88 1.32
CA ARG A 70 0.91 13.45 2.03
C ARG A 70 0.17 12.39 2.83
N TRP A 71 -0.21 12.77 4.04
CA TRP A 71 -1.26 12.09 4.79
C TRP A 71 -2.62 12.52 4.22
N ALA A 72 -3.25 11.63 3.47
CA ALA A 72 -4.56 11.85 2.89
C ALA A 72 -5.63 11.18 3.77
N PRO A 73 -6.66 11.92 4.22
CA PRO A 73 -7.83 11.29 4.82
C PRO A 73 -8.58 10.46 3.77
N ASP A 74 -9.20 9.37 4.20
CA ASP A 74 -9.91 8.40 3.34
C ASP A 74 -10.89 9.06 2.36
N GLY A 75 -11.72 9.99 2.85
CA GLY A 75 -12.71 10.70 2.02
C GLY A 75 -12.17 11.75 1.04
N PHE A 76 -10.85 11.83 0.84
CA PHE A 76 -10.21 12.74 -0.11
C PHE A 76 -9.18 12.02 -1.00
N LEU A 77 -9.20 10.69 -1.07
CA LEU A 77 -8.21 9.93 -1.84
C LEU A 77 -8.31 10.19 -3.35
N ASP A 78 -9.52 10.44 -3.86
CA ASP A 78 -9.81 10.75 -5.26
C ASP A 78 -9.10 12.01 -5.78
N ASP A 79 -8.79 12.97 -4.89
CA ASP A 79 -8.01 14.16 -5.22
C ASP A 79 -6.51 13.86 -5.48
N TYR A 80 -6.00 12.71 -5.02
CA TYR A 80 -4.55 12.42 -4.98
C TYR A 80 -4.12 11.18 -5.75
N VAL A 81 -5.01 10.20 -5.96
CA VAL A 81 -4.63 8.91 -6.56
C VAL A 81 -5.55 8.52 -7.70
N HIS A 82 -5.07 7.61 -8.56
CA HIS A 82 -5.90 7.01 -9.62
C HIS A 82 -7.01 6.15 -9.00
N PRO A 83 -8.20 6.02 -9.63
CA PRO A 83 -9.31 5.21 -9.09
C PRO A 83 -8.95 3.77 -8.71
N ASP A 84 -8.05 3.12 -9.46
CA ASP A 84 -7.61 1.76 -9.13
C ASP A 84 -6.78 1.72 -7.84
N GLU A 85 -6.03 2.78 -7.55
CA GLU A 85 -5.27 2.91 -6.31
C GLU A 85 -6.16 3.30 -5.14
N GLU A 86 -7.17 4.15 -5.36
CA GLU A 86 -8.22 4.44 -4.39
C GLU A 86 -8.97 3.17 -3.98
N ALA A 87 -9.45 2.39 -4.95
CA ALA A 87 -10.16 1.13 -4.70
C ALA A 87 -9.31 0.14 -3.89
N ARG A 88 -8.00 0.10 -4.16
CA ARG A 88 -7.05 -0.73 -3.42
C ARG A 88 -6.85 -0.25 -1.98
N ILE A 89 -6.78 1.06 -1.75
CA ILE A 89 -6.66 1.64 -0.41
C ILE A 89 -7.94 1.36 0.39
N HIS A 90 -9.13 1.58 -0.18
CA HIS A 90 -10.39 1.27 0.50
C HIS A 90 -10.49 -0.21 0.88
N ALA A 91 -10.18 -1.12 -0.04
CA ALA A 91 -10.17 -2.55 0.25
C ALA A 91 -9.19 -2.90 1.39
N ALA A 92 -8.02 -2.25 1.44
CA ALA A 92 -7.05 -2.43 2.50
C ALA A 92 -7.53 -1.87 3.84
N THR A 93 -8.17 -0.69 3.86
CA THR A 93 -8.76 -0.10 5.06
C THR A 93 -9.87 -1.00 5.62
N GLU A 94 -10.77 -1.52 4.79
CA GLU A 94 -11.79 -2.49 5.20
C GLU A 94 -11.17 -3.77 5.77
N ALA A 95 -10.07 -4.23 5.18
CA ALA A 95 -9.30 -5.40 5.65
C ALA A 95 -8.49 -5.16 6.93
N ARG A 96 -8.31 -3.92 7.39
CA ARG A 96 -7.73 -3.67 8.72
C ARG A 96 -8.74 -3.95 9.82
N GLU A 97 -10.01 -3.69 9.55
CA GLU A 97 -11.12 -3.88 10.48
C GLU A 97 -11.61 -5.34 10.54
N GLN A 98 -11.12 -6.21 9.63
CA GLN A 98 -11.49 -7.62 9.53
C GLN A 98 -10.25 -8.49 9.31
N PRO A 99 -10.13 -9.71 9.86
CA PRO A 99 -8.95 -10.55 9.62
C PRO A 99 -8.87 -11.03 8.16
N ILE A 100 -8.06 -10.32 7.35
CA ILE A 100 -7.65 -10.56 5.95
C ILE A 100 -8.82 -10.57 4.94
N SER A 101 -8.80 -9.65 3.98
CA SER A 101 -9.68 -9.68 2.81
C SER A 101 -8.86 -9.97 1.54
N ILE A 102 -9.33 -10.92 0.73
CA ILE A 102 -8.73 -11.27 -0.57
C ILE A 102 -9.68 -10.74 -1.64
N ARG A 103 -9.21 -9.80 -2.47
CA ARG A 103 -9.96 -9.31 -3.63
C ARG A 103 -9.36 -9.93 -4.89
N LEU A 104 -10.10 -10.87 -5.48
CA LEU A 104 -9.82 -11.38 -6.81
C LEU A 104 -10.89 -10.79 -7.72
N ASP A 105 -10.55 -9.75 -8.48
CA ASP A 105 -11.33 -9.47 -9.69
C ASP A 105 -10.92 -10.55 -10.69
N LEU A 106 -11.81 -11.53 -10.87
CA LEU A 106 -11.71 -12.46 -11.98
C LEU A 106 -12.59 -11.83 -13.04
N GLY A 107 -11.98 -11.08 -13.95
CA GLY A 107 -12.68 -10.52 -15.10
C GLY A 107 -13.64 -11.56 -15.69
N ALA A 108 -14.93 -11.21 -15.73
CA ALA A 108 -15.97 -12.10 -16.22
C ALA A 108 -15.57 -12.55 -17.64
N SER A 109 -15.22 -13.83 -17.77
CA SER A 109 -14.97 -14.44 -19.07
C SER A 109 -16.29 -14.39 -19.86
N ALA A 110 -16.32 -13.54 -20.89
CA ALA A 110 -17.37 -13.52 -21.89
C ALA A 110 -17.21 -14.68 -22.88
#